data_AF-A0A8T4BB90-F1
#
_entry.id   AF-A0A8T4BB90-F1
#
_cell.length_a   1.000
_cell.length_b   1.000
_cell.length_c   1.000
_cell.angle_alpha   90.00
_cell.angle_beta   90.00
_cell.angle_gamma   90.00
#
_symmetry.space_group_name_H-M   'P 1'
#
loop_
_entity.id
_entity.type
_entity.pdbx_description
1 polymer ?
#
loop_
_entity_poly.entity_id
_entity_poly.type
_entity_poly.pdbx_seq_one_letter_code
_entity_poly.pdbx_strand_id
1 'polypeptide(L)'
;MKKALAQNPNLLRTLIGLSLTLIFMLSYAVYGATVSPSVYIYQTEATANDYDASQADEDIERSYDQDTNTTTWAWQVFADGTNLTWVNVTASDLSDGALLRVTSIAKLYSHELLGSTYDLEDPLEEGFSCADLCYYNRSHERSSPEGERIEFYALTSVDPARRSNGS
;
A
#
# COMPACT_ATOMS: atom_id res chain seq x y z
N MET A 1 56.27 -32.26 -37.17
CA MET A 1 55.18 -31.67 -37.97
C MET A 1 54.73 -30.32 -37.38
N LYS A 2 55.59 -29.30 -37.35
CA LYS A 2 55.27 -27.96 -36.79
C LYS A 2 55.07 -26.88 -37.87
N LYS A 3 55.02 -27.26 -39.14
CA LYS A 3 55.24 -26.34 -40.27
C LYS A 3 54.09 -26.29 -41.29
N ALA A 4 52.86 -26.59 -40.85
CA ALA A 4 51.67 -26.47 -41.69
C ALA A 4 50.59 -25.51 -41.14
N LEU A 5 50.66 -25.09 -39.87
CA LEU A 5 49.69 -24.11 -39.33
C LEU A 5 50.15 -22.64 -39.42
N ALA A 6 51.42 -22.39 -39.72
CA ALA A 6 52.01 -21.06 -39.71
C ALA A 6 52.04 -20.38 -41.10
N GLN A 7 51.00 -20.57 -41.92
CA GLN A 7 50.99 -20.02 -43.29
C GLN A 7 49.90 -19.01 -43.58
N ASN A 8 49.07 -18.63 -42.59
CA ASN A 8 48.19 -17.48 -42.76
C ASN A 8 47.97 -16.73 -41.42
N PRO A 9 48.74 -15.67 -41.12
CA PRO A 9 48.66 -14.95 -39.84
C PRO A 9 47.29 -14.33 -39.58
N ASN A 10 46.49 -14.12 -40.64
CA ASN A 10 45.09 -13.71 -40.53
C ASN A 10 44.19 -14.83 -39.98
N LEU A 11 44.49 -16.10 -40.27
CA LEU A 11 43.70 -17.26 -39.82
C LEU A 11 43.90 -17.53 -38.32
N LEU A 12 45.12 -17.34 -37.80
CA LEU A 12 45.38 -17.49 -36.37
C LEU A 12 44.66 -16.39 -35.56
N ARG A 13 44.66 -15.16 -36.08
CA ARG A 13 44.01 -14.01 -35.44
C ARG A 13 42.49 -14.15 -35.41
N THR A 14 41.88 -14.66 -36.48
CA THR A 14 40.43 -14.90 -36.52
C THR A 14 40.01 -16.08 -35.65
N LEU A 15 40.79 -17.15 -35.60
CA LEU A 15 40.49 -18.32 -34.76
C LEU A 15 40.56 -17.97 -33.27
N ILE A 16 41.58 -17.20 -32.86
CA ILE A 16 41.69 -16.70 -31.48
C ILE A 16 40.53 -15.74 -31.15
N GLY A 17 40.18 -14.83 -32.07
CA GLY A 17 39.07 -13.90 -31.89
C GLY A 17 37.73 -14.61 -31.71
N LEU A 18 37.42 -15.57 -32.59
CA LEU A 18 36.18 -16.36 -32.52
C LEU A 18 36.12 -17.24 -31.27
N SER A 19 37.25 -17.79 -30.83
CA SER A 19 37.31 -18.60 -29.60
C SER A 19 37.03 -17.74 -28.37
N LEU A 20 37.60 -16.53 -28.29
CA LEU A 20 37.36 -15.60 -27.19
C LEU A 20 35.92 -15.08 -27.18
N THR A 21 35.36 -14.69 -28.32
CA THR A 21 33.96 -14.23 -28.38
C THR A 21 33.00 -15.35 -27.98
N LEU A 22 33.28 -16.59 -28.38
CA LEU A 22 32.49 -17.75 -27.99
C LEU A 22 32.54 -18.00 -26.47
N ILE A 23 33.71 -17.89 -25.86
CA ILE A 23 33.87 -18.03 -24.39
C ILE A 23 33.05 -16.97 -23.66
N PHE A 24 33.10 -15.70 -24.07
CA PHE A 24 32.31 -14.64 -23.43
C PHE A 24 30.80 -14.85 -23.61
N MET A 25 30.37 -15.25 -24.80
CA MET A 25 28.95 -15.52 -25.07
C MET A 25 28.42 -16.69 -24.22
N LEU A 26 29.18 -17.79 -24.14
CA LEU A 26 28.82 -18.95 -23.31
C LEU A 26 28.82 -18.59 -21.83
N SER A 27 29.79 -17.81 -21.37
CA SER A 27 29.85 -17.36 -19.96
C SER A 27 28.64 -16.50 -19.60
N TYR A 28 28.22 -15.60 -20.49
CA TYR A 28 27.01 -14.79 -20.29
C TYR A 28 25.74 -15.65 -20.30
N ALA A 29 25.64 -16.63 -21.21
CA ALA A 29 24.50 -17.55 -21.27
C ALA A 29 24.38 -18.41 -20.00
N VAL A 30 25.50 -18.93 -19.49
CA VAL A 30 25.53 -19.69 -18.23
C VAL A 30 25.17 -18.78 -17.05
N TYR A 31 25.75 -17.58 -16.98
CA TYR A 31 25.43 -16.61 -15.95
C TYR A 31 23.93 -16.30 -15.92
N GLY A 32 23.33 -15.98 -17.08
CA GLY A 32 21.89 -15.73 -17.19
C GLY A 32 21.01 -16.93 -16.83
N ALA A 33 21.46 -18.17 -17.10
CA ALA A 33 20.74 -19.37 -16.70
C ALA A 33 20.86 -19.68 -15.20
N THR A 34 21.97 -19.30 -14.56
CA THR A 34 22.20 -19.52 -13.12
C THR A 34 21.62 -18.41 -12.24
N VAL A 35 21.58 -17.17 -12.73
CA VAL A 35 20.99 -16.04 -12.04
C VAL A 35 19.50 -16.02 -12.35
N SER A 36 18.77 -16.87 -11.64
CA SER A 36 17.33 -16.71 -11.49
C SER A 36 17.11 -15.83 -10.25
N PRO A 37 16.66 -14.57 -10.41
CA PRO A 37 16.23 -13.80 -9.25
C PRO A 37 14.98 -14.48 -8.67
N SER A 38 15.14 -15.19 -7.55
CA SER A 38 14.00 -15.65 -6.77
C SER A 38 13.46 -14.46 -5.98
N VAL A 39 12.39 -13.84 -6.47
CA VAL A 39 11.62 -12.88 -5.68
C VAL A 39 10.75 -13.69 -4.73
N TYR A 40 11.04 -13.62 -3.44
CA TYR A 40 10.17 -14.19 -2.41
C TYR A 40 8.99 -13.26 -2.23
N ILE A 41 7.85 -13.67 -2.78
CA ILE A 41 6.57 -12.97 -2.63
C ILE A 41 5.83 -13.66 -1.49
N TYR A 42 5.56 -12.94 -0.41
CA TYR A 42 4.78 -13.46 0.72
C TYR A 42 3.29 -13.44 0.36
N GLN A 43 2.64 -14.61 0.41
CA GLN A 43 1.19 -14.69 0.29
C GLN A 43 0.56 -14.36 1.64
N THR A 44 -0.22 -13.28 1.69
CA THR A 44 -0.96 -12.84 2.88
C THR A 44 -2.46 -12.88 2.61
N GLU A 45 -3.25 -13.31 3.59
CA GLU A 45 -4.72 -13.25 3.54
C GLU A 45 -5.20 -12.07 4.38
N ALA A 46 -6.03 -11.20 3.78
CA ALA A 46 -6.64 -10.08 4.49
C ALA A 46 -7.89 -10.55 5.24
N THR A 47 -8.03 -10.15 6.50
CA THR A 47 -9.27 -10.31 7.26
C THR A 47 -10.04 -9.00 7.25
N ALA A 48 -11.33 -9.05 6.92
CA ALA A 48 -12.22 -7.89 6.95
C ALA A 48 -13.26 -8.07 8.05
N ASN A 49 -13.39 -7.06 8.90
CA ASN A 49 -14.47 -6.95 9.88
C ASN A 49 -15.35 -5.78 9.44
N ASP A 50 -16.63 -6.05 9.24
CA ASP A 50 -17.63 -5.06 8.85
C ASP A 50 -18.57 -4.79 10.03
N TYR A 51 -18.99 -3.53 10.17
CA TYR A 51 -19.83 -3.05 11.24
C TYR A 51 -20.88 -2.10 10.65
N ASP A 52 -22.16 -2.42 10.82
CA ASP A 52 -23.28 -1.68 10.27
C ASP A 52 -24.23 -1.23 11.40
N ALA A 53 -24.28 0.10 11.58
CA ALA A 53 -25.11 0.72 12.59
C ALA A 53 -26.63 0.53 12.39
N SER A 54 -27.07 0.09 11.20
CA SER A 54 -28.46 -0.25 10.92
C SER A 54 -28.87 -1.62 11.47
N GLN A 55 -27.91 -2.46 11.84
CA GLN A 55 -28.17 -3.80 12.38
C GLN A 55 -28.23 -3.76 13.91
N ALA A 56 -29.31 -4.32 14.47
CA ALA A 56 -29.64 -4.22 15.89
C ALA A 56 -28.77 -5.09 16.82
N ASP A 57 -27.78 -5.81 16.28
CA ASP A 57 -27.03 -6.88 16.95
C ASP A 57 -25.55 -6.53 17.19
N GLU A 58 -25.16 -5.27 16.94
CA GLU A 58 -23.81 -4.79 17.18
C GLU A 58 -23.74 -4.01 18.51
N ASP A 59 -22.64 -4.14 19.24
CA ASP A 59 -22.34 -3.45 20.52
C ASP A 59 -22.17 -1.93 20.33
N ILE A 60 -23.21 -1.27 19.82
CA ILE A 60 -23.26 0.16 19.55
C ILE A 60 -23.77 0.87 20.81
N GLU A 61 -22.92 1.72 21.37
CA GLU A 61 -23.30 2.57 22.48
C GLU A 61 -24.00 3.83 21.94
N ARG A 62 -25.28 3.98 22.26
CA ARG A 62 -26.06 5.17 21.94
C ARG A 62 -26.31 5.99 23.20
N SER A 63 -25.93 7.26 23.17
CA SER A 63 -26.24 8.21 24.24
C SER A 63 -26.88 9.48 23.67
N TYR A 64 -28.01 9.90 24.23
CA TYR A 64 -28.64 11.18 23.93
C TYR A 64 -28.37 12.18 25.05
N ASP A 65 -27.87 13.36 24.69
CA ASP A 65 -27.68 14.49 25.58
C ASP A 65 -28.81 15.50 25.36
N GLN A 66 -29.61 15.73 26.40
CA GLN A 66 -30.75 16.63 26.37
C GLN A 66 -30.33 18.11 26.37
N ASP A 67 -29.21 18.46 26.98
CA ASP A 67 -28.75 19.86 27.09
C ASP A 67 -28.24 20.38 25.74
N THR A 68 -27.59 19.50 24.97
CA THR A 68 -27.08 19.81 23.62
C THR A 68 -27.97 19.28 22.49
N ASN A 69 -29.06 18.59 22.83
CA ASN A 69 -29.97 17.90 21.90
C ASN A 69 -29.23 17.02 20.87
N THR A 70 -28.14 16.37 21.30
CA THR A 70 -27.25 15.62 20.41
C THR A 70 -27.32 14.13 20.74
N THR A 71 -27.45 13.29 19.70
CA THR A 71 -27.28 11.84 19.84
C THR A 71 -25.87 11.46 19.40
N THR A 72 -25.16 10.74 20.26
CA THR A 72 -23.86 10.14 19.95
C THR A 72 -24.03 8.65 19.76
N TRP A 73 -23.48 8.13 18.66
CA TRP A 73 -23.30 6.71 18.42
C TRP A 73 -21.81 6.40 18.50
N ALA A 74 -21.43 5.48 19.38
CA ALA A 74 -20.06 5.07 19.59
C ALA A 74 -19.91 3.57 19.37
N TRP A 75 -18.81 3.19 18.75
CA TRP A 75 -18.45 1.81 18.44
C TRP A 75 -16.95 1.66 18.68
N GLN A 76 -16.57 0.50 19.21
CA GLN A 76 -15.19 0.17 19.48
C GLN A 76 -14.74 -0.93 18.54
N VAL A 77 -13.68 -0.67 17.79
CA VAL A 77 -13.07 -1.64 16.87
C VAL A 77 -11.63 -1.88 17.29
N PHE A 78 -11.21 -3.14 17.28
CA PHE A 78 -9.84 -3.53 17.58
C PHE A 78 -9.00 -3.54 16.31
N ALA A 79 -7.97 -2.70 16.27
CA ALA A 79 -6.97 -2.72 15.21
C ALA A 79 -5.76 -3.57 15.62
N ASP A 80 -5.19 -4.30 14.67
CA ASP A 80 -3.92 -5.01 14.86
C ASP A 80 -2.76 -4.01 14.72
N GLY A 81 -1.93 -3.91 15.76
CA GLY A 81 -0.74 -3.05 15.77
C GLY A 81 0.50 -3.66 15.11
N THR A 82 0.48 -4.97 14.88
CA THR A 82 1.55 -5.73 14.23
C THR A 82 1.32 -5.75 12.73
N ASN A 83 0.11 -6.14 12.31
CA ASN A 83 -0.29 -6.14 10.91
C ASN A 83 -0.79 -4.75 10.46
N LEU A 84 -0.80 -4.52 9.15
CA LEU A 84 -1.46 -3.33 8.62
C LEU A 84 -2.97 -3.48 8.78
N THR A 85 -3.59 -2.56 9.53
CA THR A 85 -5.05 -2.45 9.59
C THR A 85 -5.47 -1.24 8.76
N TRP A 86 -6.33 -1.51 7.77
CA TRP A 86 -7.04 -0.46 7.02
C TRP A 86 -8.35 -0.15 7.75
N VAL A 87 -8.57 1.12 8.06
CA VAL A 87 -9.81 1.62 8.65
C VAL A 87 -10.58 2.34 7.56
N ASN A 88 -11.79 1.86 7.28
CA ASN A 88 -12.75 2.51 6.39
C ASN A 88 -14.01 2.80 7.19
N VAL A 89 -14.40 4.07 7.23
CA VAL A 89 -15.65 4.50 7.85
C VAL A 89 -16.44 5.26 6.80
N THR A 90 -17.68 4.82 6.57
CA THR A 90 -18.66 5.57 5.79
C THR A 90 -19.83 5.91 6.71
N ALA A 91 -20.21 7.17 6.73
CA ALA A 91 -21.38 7.63 7.46
C ALA A 91 -22.34 8.32 6.49
N SER A 92 -23.59 7.86 6.42
CA SER A 92 -24.65 8.42 5.60
C SER A 92 -25.88 8.75 6.44
N ASP A 93 -26.84 9.43 5.83
CA ASP A 93 -28.10 9.82 6.47
C ASP A 93 -27.87 10.63 7.76
N LEU A 94 -26.84 11.48 7.71
CA LEU A 94 -26.41 12.32 8.83
C LEU A 94 -27.36 13.52 8.98
N SER A 95 -27.50 13.97 10.22
CA SER A 95 -28.14 15.26 10.50
C SER A 95 -27.23 16.42 10.08
N ASP A 96 -27.82 17.56 9.74
CA ASP A 96 -27.10 18.82 9.55
C ASP A 96 -26.20 19.11 10.77
N GLY A 97 -24.95 19.46 10.52
CA GLY A 97 -23.94 19.73 11.54
C GLY A 97 -23.37 18.49 12.23
N ALA A 98 -23.59 17.28 11.70
CA ALA A 98 -23.01 16.06 12.27
C ALA A 98 -21.48 16.08 12.26
N LEU A 99 -20.89 15.42 13.27
CA LEU A 99 -19.44 15.28 13.42
C LEU A 99 -19.05 13.81 13.52
N LEU A 100 -18.29 13.33 12.53
CA LEU A 100 -17.58 12.07 12.64
C LEU A 100 -16.27 12.29 13.36
N ARG A 101 -16.05 11.56 14.45
CA ARG A 101 -14.78 11.55 15.19
C ARG A 101 -14.25 10.13 15.32
N VAL A 102 -13.08 9.89 14.73
CA VAL A 102 -12.36 8.61 14.82
C VAL A 102 -11.17 8.77 15.75
N THR A 103 -11.13 7.96 16.81
CA THR A 103 -10.05 8.02 17.81
C THR A 103 -9.30 6.70 17.93
N SER A 104 -8.00 6.79 18.17
CA SER A 104 -7.12 5.64 18.37
C SER A 104 -6.07 5.91 19.44
N ILE A 105 -5.82 4.91 20.28
CA ILE A 105 -4.76 4.95 21.31
C ILE A 105 -3.38 5.04 20.64
N ALA A 106 -3.18 4.30 19.56
CA ALA A 106 -1.91 4.14 18.86
C ALA A 106 -1.71 5.12 17.69
N LYS A 107 -2.57 6.16 17.59
CA LYS A 107 -2.67 7.07 16.43
C LYS A 107 -3.04 6.34 15.13
N LEU A 108 -3.41 7.12 14.13
CA LEU A 108 -3.73 6.67 12.79
C LEU A 108 -3.18 7.68 11.78
N TYR A 109 -2.76 7.18 10.62
CA TYR A 109 -2.45 7.98 9.44
C TYR A 109 -3.74 8.17 8.64
N SER A 110 -4.17 9.42 8.40
CA SER A 110 -5.34 9.71 7.58
C SER A 110 -5.06 10.86 6.61
N HIS A 111 -5.73 10.83 5.46
CA HIS A 111 -5.72 11.93 4.49
C HIS A 111 -6.99 11.85 3.65
N GLU A 112 -7.44 12.96 3.08
CA GLU A 112 -8.63 12.99 2.21
C GLU A 112 -8.41 12.19 0.91
N LEU A 113 -7.19 12.19 0.39
CA LEU A 113 -6.80 11.43 -0.80
C LEU A 113 -6.51 9.94 -0.52
N LEU A 114 -6.46 9.52 0.75
CA LEU A 114 -6.17 8.12 1.08
C LEU A 114 -7.34 7.23 0.63
N GLY A 115 -7.05 6.19 -0.16
CA GLY A 115 -8.07 5.31 -0.72
C GLY A 115 -8.69 5.80 -2.03
N SER A 116 -8.38 7.04 -2.45
CA SER A 116 -8.76 7.54 -3.76
C SER A 116 -7.85 7.00 -4.86
N THR A 117 -8.41 6.74 -6.03
CA THR A 117 -7.63 6.49 -7.25
C THR A 117 -7.22 7.83 -7.82
N TYR A 118 -5.92 8.10 -7.82
CA TYR A 118 -5.36 9.33 -8.36
C TYR A 118 -4.65 9.04 -9.67
N ASP A 119 -5.15 9.61 -10.77
CA ASP A 119 -4.50 9.57 -12.07
C ASP A 119 -3.64 10.84 -12.22
N LEU A 120 -2.33 10.64 -12.36
CA LEU A 120 -1.39 11.72 -12.64
C LEU A 120 -1.61 12.23 -14.07
N GLU A 121 -2.01 13.49 -14.23
CA GLU A 121 -2.14 14.12 -15.55
C GLU A 121 -0.76 14.46 -16.14
N ASP A 122 0.22 14.78 -15.29
CA ASP A 122 1.62 15.01 -15.67
C ASP A 122 2.52 13.85 -15.19
N PRO A 123 3.27 13.18 -16.07
CA PRO A 123 4.23 12.15 -15.67
C PRO A 123 5.38 12.64 -14.77
N LEU A 124 5.53 13.95 -14.55
CA LEU A 124 6.50 14.55 -13.63
C LEU A 124 5.90 14.93 -12.27
N GLU A 125 4.59 14.81 -12.07
CA GLU A 125 3.94 15.13 -10.81
C GLU A 125 4.20 14.05 -9.75
N GLU A 126 4.50 14.46 -8.52
CA GLU A 126 4.68 13.53 -7.40
C GLU A 126 3.30 13.04 -6.93
N GLY A 127 3.05 11.75 -7.10
CA GLY A 127 1.79 11.13 -6.66
C GLY A 127 1.60 11.16 -5.14
N PHE A 128 0.37 10.97 -4.69
CA PHE A 128 0.03 10.92 -3.28
C PHE A 128 0.78 9.80 -2.54
N SER A 129 1.57 10.18 -1.52
CA SER A 129 2.24 9.27 -0.60
C SER A 129 1.71 9.48 0.82
N CYS A 130 1.03 8.46 1.37
CA CYS A 130 0.56 8.53 2.75
C CYS A 130 1.73 8.57 3.76
N ALA A 131 2.91 8.08 3.40
CA ALA A 131 4.08 8.17 4.27
C ALA A 131 4.49 9.62 4.56
N ASP A 132 4.23 10.52 3.60
CA ASP A 132 4.66 11.92 3.66
C ASP A 132 3.50 12.87 3.97
N LEU A 133 2.33 12.62 3.38
CA LEU A 133 1.20 13.53 3.40
C LEU A 133 0.13 13.18 4.45
N CYS A 134 0.07 11.92 4.92
CA CYS A 134 -0.96 11.56 5.89
C CYS A 134 -0.73 12.24 7.24
N TYR A 135 -1.82 12.75 7.79
CA TYR A 135 -1.87 13.28 9.13
C TYR A 135 -1.81 12.13 10.15
N TYR A 136 -0.79 12.15 11.00
CA TYR A 136 -0.58 11.11 12.01
C TYR A 136 -0.99 11.57 13.42
N ASN A 137 -2.23 11.27 13.81
CA ASN A 137 -2.79 11.72 15.09
C ASN A 137 -3.74 10.69 15.73
N ARG A 138 -4.06 10.90 17.02
CA ARG A 138 -4.97 10.08 17.83
C ARG A 138 -6.43 10.39 17.56
N SER A 139 -6.76 11.60 17.14
CA SER A 139 -8.13 12.02 16.84
C SER A 139 -8.18 12.61 15.45
N HIS A 140 -9.14 12.15 14.67
CA HIS A 140 -9.45 12.66 13.34
C HIS A 140 -10.93 13.01 13.31
N GLU A 141 -11.23 14.18 12.75
CA GLU A 141 -12.59 14.71 12.72
C GLU A 141 -12.98 15.11 11.29
N ARG A 142 -14.24 14.85 10.96
CA ARG A 142 -14.89 15.28 9.72
C ARG A 142 -16.29 15.77 10.08
N SER A 143 -16.64 16.95 9.60
CA SER A 143 -17.97 17.52 9.78
C SER A 143 -18.81 17.32 8.53
N SER A 144 -20.11 17.17 8.70
CA SER A 144 -21.11 17.23 7.65
C SER A 144 -22.05 18.40 7.94
N PRO A 145 -21.81 19.60 7.34
CA PRO A 145 -22.63 20.77 7.59
C PRO A 145 -24.07 20.61 7.07
N GLU A 146 -24.28 19.87 5.98
CA GLU A 146 -25.58 19.73 5.29
C GLU A 146 -26.09 18.28 5.27
N GLY A 147 -25.64 17.44 6.22
CA GLY A 147 -26.04 16.03 6.30
C GLY A 147 -25.50 15.15 5.17
N GLU A 148 -24.50 15.62 4.43
CA GLU A 148 -23.82 14.88 3.38
C GLU A 148 -23.08 13.62 3.88
N ARG A 149 -22.84 12.69 2.96
CA ARG A 149 -22.05 11.48 3.23
C ARG A 149 -20.61 11.85 3.60
N ILE A 150 -20.12 11.28 4.70
CA ILE A 150 -18.71 11.35 5.08
C ILE A 150 -18.05 10.01 4.78
N GLU A 151 -16.90 10.07 4.11
CA GLU A 151 -15.98 8.95 3.97
C GLU A 151 -14.68 9.27 4.71
N PHE A 152 -14.17 8.29 5.46
CA PHE A 152 -12.93 8.42 6.20
C PHE A 152 -12.09 7.15 6.05
N TYR A 153 -10.85 7.35 5.61
CA TYR A 153 -9.87 6.29 5.43
C TYR A 153 -8.67 6.54 6.33
N ALA A 154 -8.15 5.48 6.95
CA ALA A 154 -6.94 5.56 7.74
C ALA A 154 -6.15 4.25 7.78
N LEU A 155 -4.87 4.36 8.14
CA LEU A 155 -3.94 3.25 8.29
C LEU A 155 -3.31 3.25 9.68
N THR A 156 -3.05 2.06 10.22
CA THR A 156 -2.20 1.90 11.44
C THR A 156 -0.71 2.06 11.14
N SER A 157 -0.29 1.90 9.89
CA SER A 157 1.11 2.03 9.47
C SER A 157 1.23 2.44 8.00
N VAL A 158 2.32 3.11 7.65
CA VAL A 158 2.68 3.46 6.27
C VAL A 158 3.80 2.57 5.70
N ASP A 159 4.27 1.60 6.50
CA ASP A 159 5.35 0.69 6.10
C ASP A 159 4.87 -0.25 4.96
N PRO A 160 5.47 -0.17 3.75
CA PRO A 160 5.09 -1.02 2.63
C PRO A 160 5.31 -2.50 2.91
N ALA A 161 6.25 -2.86 3.81
CA ALA A 161 6.49 -4.25 4.17
C ALA A 161 5.30 -4.91 4.90
N ARG A 162 4.40 -4.10 5.46
CA ARG A 162 3.17 -4.59 6.12
C ARG A 162 1.98 -4.70 5.18
N ARG A 163 2.09 -4.22 3.94
CA ARG A 163 1.03 -4.35 2.93
C ARG A 163 0.99 -5.79 2.44
N SER A 164 -0.19 -6.19 1.96
CA SER A 164 -0.33 -7.47 1.26
C SER A 164 0.73 -7.56 0.17
N ASN A 165 1.46 -8.68 0.11
CA ASN A 165 2.54 -8.90 -0.86
C ASN A 165 3.84 -8.06 -0.69
N GLY A 166 3.95 -7.20 0.33
CA GLY A 166 5.16 -6.41 0.61
C GLY A 166 5.50 -5.34 -0.43
N SER A 167 4.51 -4.87 -1.20
CA SER A 167 4.64 -3.81 -2.21
C SER A 167 3.87 -2.54 -1.84
#